data_AF-A0A4Q6ASW3-F1
#
_entry.id   AF-A0A4Q6ASW3-F1
#
_cell.length_a   1.000
_cell.length_b   1.000
_cell.length_c   1.000
_cell.angle_alpha   90.00
_cell.angle_beta   90.00
_cell.angle_gamma   90.00
#
_symmetry.space_group_name_H-M   'P 1'
#
loop_
_entity.id
_entity.type
_entity.pdbx_description
1 polymer ?
#
loop_
_entity_poly.entity_id
_entity_poly.type
_entity_poly.pdbx_seq_one_letter_code
_entity_poly.pdbx_strand_id
1 'polypeptide(L)'
;MEKVALLEIDGTHEECVYSQLLFLKEGGYETCLVFEESLLPKIKDMNAGNSEKTFALKGKKGLAYWKTLWAIRKYLVENNFRKIIFN
;
A
#
# COMPACT_ATOMS: atom_id res chain seq x y z
N MET A 1 -8.97 -10.56 -13.62
CA MET A 1 -7.99 -9.52 -13.22
C MET A 1 -7.43 -9.93 -11.86
N GLU A 2 -6.13 -10.07 -11.71
CA GLU A 2 -5.53 -10.46 -10.42
C GLU A 2 -5.33 -9.21 -9.54
N LYS A 3 -5.72 -9.31 -8.26
CA LYS A 3 -5.54 -8.24 -7.26
C LYS A 3 -4.14 -8.26 -6.67
N VAL A 4 -3.44 -7.13 -6.78
CA VAL A 4 -2.09 -6.91 -6.26
C VAL A 4 -2.12 -5.78 -5.24
N ALA A 5 -1.55 -6.03 -4.06
CA ALA A 5 -1.30 -4.97 -3.08
C ALA A 5 0.15 -4.48 -3.23
N LEU A 6 0.34 -3.17 -3.36
CA LEU A 6 1.64 -2.53 -3.23
C LEU A 6 1.72 -1.89 -1.83
N LEU A 7 2.65 -2.36 -1.00
CA LEU A 7 2.82 -1.96 0.39
C LEU A 7 3.98 -0.97 0.52
N GLU A 8 3.71 0.22 1.06
CA GLU A 8 4.73 1.24 1.40
C GLU A 8 4.54 1.69 2.85
N ILE A 9 5.33 1.14 3.77
CA ILE A 9 5.10 1.24 5.22
C ILE A 9 5.90 2.38 5.86
N ASP A 10 7.05 2.73 5.31
CA ASP A 10 8.01 3.64 5.96
C ASP A 10 8.11 5.00 5.25
N GLY A 11 7.53 5.11 4.06
CA GLY A 11 7.46 6.35 3.30
C GLY A 11 8.80 6.86 2.80
N THR A 12 9.74 5.94 2.59
CA THR A 12 11.12 6.24 2.21
C THR A 12 11.35 6.19 0.70
N HIS A 13 10.51 5.46 -0.04
CA HIS A 13 10.69 5.20 -1.47
C HIS A 13 9.47 5.59 -2.31
N GLU A 14 8.84 6.71 -1.94
CA GLU A 14 7.65 7.23 -2.61
C GLU A 14 7.85 7.52 -4.11
N GLU A 15 9.08 7.83 -4.52
CA GLU A 15 9.45 8.07 -5.92
C GLU A 15 9.25 6.85 -6.82
N CYS A 16 9.33 5.63 -6.27
CA CYS A 16 9.15 4.39 -7.00
C CYS A 16 7.70 3.92 -7.06
N VAL A 17 6.85 4.40 -6.15
CA VAL A 17 5.45 3.94 -6.02
C VAL A 17 4.69 4.16 -7.32
N TYR A 18 4.84 5.32 -7.95
CA TYR A 18 4.12 5.64 -9.18
C TYR A 18 4.51 4.75 -10.36
N SER A 19 5.81 4.55 -10.59
CA SER A 19 6.28 3.73 -11.71
C SER A 19 5.88 2.27 -11.55
N GLN A 20 5.89 1.75 -10.32
CA GLN A 20 5.39 0.41 -10.00
C GLN A 20 3.88 0.28 -10.21
N LEU A 21 3.09 1.25 -9.73
CA LEU A 21 1.64 1.25 -9.96
C LEU A 21 1.30 1.31 -11.45
N LEU A 22 2.01 2.14 -12.22
CA LEU A 22 1.82 2.24 -13.66
C LEU A 22 2.17 0.93 -14.37
N PHE A 23 3.32 0.33 -14.05
CA PHE A 23 3.75 -0.96 -14.61
C PHE A 23 2.72 -2.07 -14.33
N LEU A 24 2.21 -2.15 -13.10
CA LEU A 24 1.19 -3.13 -12.73
C LEU A 24 -0.13 -2.88 -13.47
N LYS A 25 -0.53 -1.62 -13.62
CA LYS A 25 -1.74 -1.26 -14.35
C LYS A 25 -1.64 -1.63 -15.84
N GLU A 26 -0.51 -1.32 -16.48
CA GLU A 26 -0.24 -1.69 -17.87
C GLU A 26 -0.19 -3.21 -18.05
N GLY A 27 0.27 -3.94 -17.03
CA GLY A 27 0.22 -5.41 -16.98
C GLY A 27 -1.18 -6.00 -16.78
N GLY A 28 -2.22 -5.18 -16.66
CA GLY A 28 -3.61 -5.63 -16.48
C GLY A 28 -3.94 -6.13 -15.07
N TYR A 29 -3.21 -5.67 -14.05
CA TYR A 29 -3.50 -5.97 -12.66
C TYR A 29 -4.49 -4.98 -12.04
N GLU A 30 -5.32 -5.46 -11.11
CA GLU A 30 -6.09 -4.59 -10.23
C GLU A 30 -5.21 -4.23 -9.03
N THR A 31 -4.83 -2.97 -8.90
CA THR A 31 -3.88 -2.55 -7.86
C THR A 31 -4.59 -1.92 -6.66
N CYS A 32 -4.05 -2.20 -5.47
CA CYS A 32 -4.35 -1.50 -4.25
C CYS A 32 -3.06 -0.98 -3.64
N LEU A 33 -2.98 0.33 -3.44
CA LEU A 33 -1.88 0.91 -2.69
C LEU A 33 -2.21 0.87 -1.20
N VAL A 34 -1.38 0.19 -0.42
CA VAL A 34 -1.47 0.12 1.03
C VAL A 34 -0.29 0.86 1.62
N PHE A 35 -0.52 1.95 2.33
CA PHE A 35 0.57 2.85 2.65
C PHE A 35 0.42 3.63 3.95
N GLU A 36 1.53 4.22 4.38
CA GLU A 36 1.55 5.09 5.54
C GLU A 36 0.76 6.38 5.31
N GLU A 37 -0.17 6.69 6.22
CA GLU A 37 -1.08 7.84 6.10
C GLU A 37 -0.37 9.18 5.84
N SER A 38 0.84 9.36 6.39
CA SER A 38 1.63 10.58 6.18
C SER A 38 2.06 10.82 4.72
N LEU A 39 1.98 9.81 3.86
CA LEU A 39 2.26 9.90 2.43
C LEU A 39 1.05 10.30 1.58
N LEU A 40 -0.15 10.32 2.17
CA LEU A 40 -1.39 10.66 1.47
C LEU A 40 -1.27 11.98 0.68
N PRO A 41 -0.71 13.07 1.22
CA PRO A 41 -0.58 14.32 0.46
C PRO A 41 0.28 14.20 -0.80
N LYS A 42 1.20 13.23 -0.84
CA LYS A 42 2.16 13.06 -1.94
C LYS A 42 1.66 12.07 -2.99
N ILE A 43 0.91 11.05 -2.56
CA ILE A 43 0.47 9.97 -3.44
C ILE A 43 -0.94 10.21 -4.01
N LYS A 44 -1.75 11.08 -3.39
CA LYS A 44 -3.14 11.34 -3.81
C LYS A 44 -3.28 11.71 -5.29
N ASP A 45 -2.36 12.52 -5.81
CA ASP A 45 -2.40 12.96 -7.21
C ASP A 45 -1.83 11.89 -8.17
N MET A 46 -1.01 10.98 -7.66
CA MET A 46 -0.38 9.89 -8.41
C MET A 46 -1.30 8.66 -8.57
N ASN A 47 -2.28 8.49 -7.68
CA ASN A 47 -3.07 7.26 -7.56
C ASN A 47 -4.40 7.27 -8.35
N ALA A 48 -4.53 8.13 -9.37
CA ALA A 48 -5.77 8.28 -10.11
C ALA A 48 -6.25 6.95 -10.74
N GLY A 49 -7.30 6.37 -10.14
CA GLY A 49 -7.99 5.17 -10.61
C GLY A 49 -7.57 3.85 -9.96
N ASN A 50 -6.72 3.84 -8.92
CA ASN A 50 -6.48 2.62 -8.14
C ASN A 50 -7.17 2.70 -6.77
N SER A 51 -7.36 1.54 -6.14
CA SER A 51 -7.84 1.48 -4.76
C SER A 51 -6.73 1.84 -3.78
N GLU A 52 -7.09 2.42 -2.64
CA GLU A 52 -6.14 2.81 -1.60
C GLU A 52 -6.58 2.39 -0.21
N LYS A 53 -5.59 2.08 0.63
CA LYS A 53 -5.77 1.83 2.05
C LYS A 53 -4.62 2.45 2.84
N THR A 54 -4.95 3.38 3.73
CA THR A 54 -3.98 3.99 4.62
C THR A 54 -3.95 3.29 5.98
N PHE A 55 -2.77 3.29 6.59
CA PHE A 55 -2.55 2.95 8.00
C PHE A 55 -1.62 3.98 8.61
N ALA A 56 -1.76 4.24 9.91
CA ALA A 56 -0.82 5.09 10.64
C ALA A 56 0.19 4.20 11.38
N LEU A 57 1.46 4.19 10.97
CA LEU A 57 2.60 3.50 11.59
C LEU A 57 3.63 4.49 12.11
N LYS A 58 3.73 5.69 11.52
CA LYS A 58 4.73 6.68 11.87
C LYS A 58 4.63 7.04 13.35
N GLY A 59 5.74 6.92 14.07
CA GLY A 59 5.82 7.18 15.51
C GLY A 59 5.25 6.06 16.39
N LYS A 60 4.59 5.02 15.85
CA LYS A 60 4.21 3.85 16.63
C LYS A 60 5.42 2.98 16.92
N LYS A 61 5.50 2.48 18.15
CA LYS A 61 6.56 1.57 18.61
C LYS A 61 5.98 0.40 19.39
N GLY A 62 6.76 -0.66 19.54
CA GLY A 62 6.39 -1.83 20.33
C GLY A 62 5.03 -2.41 19.94
N LEU A 63 4.16 -2.66 20.92
CA LEU A 63 2.87 -3.31 20.71
C LEU A 63 1.95 -2.54 19.73
N ALA A 64 2.00 -1.21 19.71
CA ALA A 64 1.17 -0.40 18.82
C ALA A 64 1.57 -0.56 17.34
N TYR A 65 2.87 -0.71 17.08
CA TYR A 65 3.40 -1.01 15.75
C TYR A 65 2.95 -2.40 15.30
N TRP A 66 3.14 -3.42 16.16
CA TRP A 66 2.72 -4.80 15.88
C TRP A 66 1.22 -4.94 15.66
N LYS A 67 0.38 -4.23 16.44
CA LYS A 67 -1.08 -4.20 16.21
C LYS A 67 -1.43 -3.63 14.84
N THR A 68 -0.68 -2.65 14.37
CA THR A 68 -0.91 -2.03 13.06
C THR A 68 -0.50 -2.99 11.93
N LEU A 69 0.65 -3.66 12.06
CA LEU A 69 1.05 -4.72 11.13
C LEU A 69 0.02 -5.86 11.06
N TRP A 70 -0.54 -6.27 12.20
CA TRP A 70 -1.62 -7.24 12.24
C TRP A 70 -2.89 -6.75 11.52
N ALA A 71 -3.24 -5.47 11.66
CA ALA A 71 -4.37 -4.88 10.95
C ALA A 71 -4.13 -4.84 9.42
N ILE A 72 -2.91 -4.52 8.99
CA ILE A 72 -2.50 -4.58 7.58
C ILE A 72 -2.65 -6.01 7.06
N ARG A 73 -2.07 -6.99 7.75
CA ARG A 73 -2.20 -8.40 7.39
C ARG A 73 -3.66 -8.83 7.31
N LYS A 74 -4.48 -8.47 8.30
CA LYS A 74 -5.91 -8.80 8.33
C LYS A 74 -6.61 -8.23 7.08
N TYR A 75 -6.39 -6.96 6.78
CA TYR A 75 -6.92 -6.32 5.58
C TYR A 75 -6.51 -7.04 4.29
N LEU A 76 -5.22 -7.39 4.17
CA LEU A 76 -4.70 -8.08 2.98
C LEU A 76 -5.35 -9.45 2.76
N VAL A 77 -5.54 -10.21 3.85
CA VAL A 77 -6.18 -11.53 3.81
C VAL A 77 -7.68 -11.42 3.49
N GLU A 78 -8.40 -10.53 4.17
CA GLU A 78 -9.85 -10.36 3.98
C GLU A 78 -10.22 -9.88 2.56
N ASN A 79 -9.31 -9.15 1.91
CA ASN A 79 -9.50 -8.65 0.54
C ASN A 79 -8.94 -9.59 -0.54
N ASN A 80 -8.44 -10.78 -0.17
CA ASN A 80 -7.96 -11.81 -1.09
C ASN A 80 -6.84 -11.35 -2.04
N PHE A 81 -5.94 -10.49 -1.57
CA PHE A 81 -4.74 -10.15 -2.36
C PHE A 81 -3.86 -11.39 -2.52
N ARG A 82 -3.66 -11.82 -3.78
CA ARG A 82 -2.84 -13.00 -4.10
C ARG A 82 -1.35 -12.68 -4.20
N LYS A 83 -1.04 -11.42 -4.50
CA LYS A 83 0.31 -10.90 -4.63
C LYS A 83 0.43 -9.63 -3.81
N ILE A 84 1.47 -9.59 -2.97
CA ILE A 84 1.81 -8.45 -2.14
C ILE A 84 3.25 -8.07 -2.52
N ILE A 85 3.46 -6.83 -2.90
CA ILE A 85 4.76 -6.27 -3.26
C ILE A 85 5.13 -5.29 -2.15
N PHE A 86 6.30 -5.43 -1.57
CA PHE A 86 6.84 -4.48 -0.60
C PHE A 86 7.73 -3.48 -1.36
N ASN A 87 7.43 -2.20 -1.21
CA ASN A 87 8.28 -1.10 -1.66
C ASN A 87 9.27 -0.71 -0.55
#